data_AF-A0A842SGF1-F1
#
_entry.id   AF-A0A842SGF1-F1
#
_cell.length_a   1.000
_cell.length_b   1.000
_cell.length_c   1.000
_cell.angle_alpha   90.00
_cell.angle_beta   90.00
_cell.angle_gamma   90.00
#
_symmetry.space_group_name_H-M   'P 1'
#
loop_
_entity.id
_entity.type
_entity.pdbx_description
1 polymer ?
#
loop_
_entity_poly.entity_id
_entity_poly.type
_entity_poly.pdbx_seq_one_letter_code
_entity_poly.pdbx_strand_id
1 'polypeptide(L)'
;MLISDSMQKIIRVLLNKKKIGLRNLADEADVSLGITVKITNQLQNTGYIRKGKNIVVLEFFKLLNAWAYSVSIKEIDKTEFTGAERPQYLIKKISNIANQNKLEYGFTLFSASELCCPYVAPGKTHLYIRKNQIEAWEKCLSGNNIFPGEKGNIILYLADDSFLYNKQKIDNSYLTSYPQLYIDLFSYGGRGEDAAEHLLEVFKNV
;
A
#
# COMPACT_ATOMS: atom_id res chain seq x y z
N MET A 1 -16.44 -13.82 2.59
CA MET A 1 -15.31 -14.63 2.10
C MET A 1 -14.12 -14.34 2.99
N LEU A 2 -13.49 -15.34 3.61
CA LEU A 2 -12.26 -15.11 4.37
C LEU A 2 -11.12 -14.83 3.37
N ILE A 3 -10.39 -13.74 3.55
CA ILE A 3 -9.27 -13.34 2.69
C ILE A 3 -7.96 -13.65 3.44
N SER A 4 -7.28 -14.72 3.03
CA SER A 4 -5.95 -15.08 3.55
C SER A 4 -4.84 -14.20 2.97
N ASP A 5 -3.65 -14.20 3.55
CA ASP A 5 -2.48 -13.47 3.02
C ASP A 5 -2.22 -13.74 1.53
N SER A 6 -2.19 -15.02 1.12
CA SER A 6 -2.02 -15.37 -0.31
C SER A 6 -3.14 -14.82 -1.20
N MET A 7 -4.37 -14.70 -0.67
CA MET A 7 -5.47 -14.08 -1.40
C MET A 7 -5.30 -12.57 -1.50
N GLN A 8 -4.80 -11.90 -0.46
CA GLN A 8 -4.46 -10.48 -0.51
C GLN A 8 -3.40 -10.20 -1.58
N LYS A 9 -2.33 -11.01 -1.64
CA LYS A 9 -1.27 -10.90 -2.66
C LYS A 9 -1.83 -11.05 -4.08
N ILE A 10 -2.72 -12.02 -4.30
CA ILE A 10 -3.37 -12.22 -5.61
C ILE A 10 -4.32 -11.07 -5.96
N ILE A 11 -5.18 -10.65 -5.03
CA ILE A 11 -6.13 -9.54 -5.25
C ILE A 11 -5.37 -8.25 -5.57
N ARG A 12 -4.28 -7.99 -4.85
CA ARG A 12 -3.38 -6.86 -5.08
C ARG A 12 -2.86 -6.81 -6.52
N VAL A 13 -2.37 -7.94 -7.05
CA VAL A 13 -1.93 -8.01 -8.46
C VAL A 13 -3.10 -7.80 -9.41
N LEU A 14 -4.23 -8.46 -9.16
CA LEU A 14 -5.42 -8.37 -10.01
C LEU A 14 -5.98 -6.95 -10.12
N LEU A 15 -6.05 -6.21 -9.00
CA LEU A 15 -6.53 -4.83 -8.96
C LEU A 15 -5.55 -3.82 -9.58
N ASN A 16 -4.32 -4.25 -9.90
CA ASN A 16 -3.31 -3.40 -10.55
C ASN A 16 -3.09 -3.76 -12.03
N LYS A 17 -3.83 -4.72 -12.59
CA LYS A 17 -3.66 -5.19 -13.98
C LYS A 17 -5.01 -5.29 -14.69
N LYS A 18 -5.07 -4.78 -15.93
CA LYS A 18 -6.26 -4.94 -16.79
C LYS A 18 -6.53 -6.40 -17.17
N LYS A 19 -5.48 -7.19 -17.37
CA LYS A 19 -5.52 -8.63 -17.67
C LYS A 19 -4.19 -9.28 -17.30
N ILE A 20 -4.21 -10.52 -16.81
CA ILE A 20 -2.99 -11.26 -16.47
C ILE A 20 -3.16 -12.77 -16.71
N GLY A 21 -2.10 -13.45 -17.15
CA GLY A 21 -2.08 -14.91 -17.26
C GLY A 21 -1.93 -15.58 -15.89
N LEU A 22 -2.43 -16.80 -15.74
CA LEU A 22 -2.40 -17.51 -14.45
C LEU A 22 -0.98 -17.71 -13.87
N ARG A 23 0.01 -18.05 -14.71
CA ARG A 23 1.40 -18.24 -14.27
C ARG A 23 2.03 -16.91 -13.84
N ASN A 24 1.93 -15.88 -14.67
CA ASN A 24 2.41 -14.55 -14.31
C ASN A 24 1.73 -14.01 -13.04
N LEU A 25 0.45 -14.31 -12.81
CA LEU A 25 -0.23 -13.94 -11.57
C LEU A 25 0.40 -14.63 -10.35
N ALA A 26 0.72 -15.93 -10.47
CA ALA A 26 1.39 -16.66 -9.41
C ALA A 26 2.79 -16.08 -9.12
N ASP A 27 3.54 -15.79 -10.18
CA ASP A 27 4.90 -15.25 -10.09
C ASP A 27 4.89 -13.82 -9.51
N GLU A 28 4.05 -12.92 -10.02
CA GLU A 28 3.96 -11.52 -9.55
C GLU A 28 3.39 -11.41 -8.12
N ALA A 29 2.54 -12.35 -7.71
CA ALA A 29 1.98 -12.38 -6.35
C ALA A 29 2.91 -13.07 -5.35
N ASP A 30 3.98 -13.73 -5.80
CA ASP A 30 4.79 -14.64 -4.99
C ASP A 30 3.94 -15.69 -4.25
N VAL A 31 3.06 -16.36 -5.03
CA VAL A 31 2.16 -17.40 -4.53
C VAL A 31 2.23 -18.62 -5.45
N SER A 32 2.33 -19.81 -4.87
CA SER A 32 2.43 -21.04 -5.66
C SER A 32 1.29 -21.19 -6.67
N LEU A 33 1.58 -21.75 -7.84
CA LEU A 33 0.59 -21.91 -8.92
C LEU A 33 -0.67 -22.66 -8.46
N GLY A 34 -0.52 -23.69 -7.61
CA GLY A 34 -1.64 -24.45 -7.06
C GLY A 34 -2.56 -23.61 -6.17
N ILE A 35 -2.00 -22.78 -5.29
CA ILE A 35 -2.77 -21.85 -4.45
C ILE A 35 -3.44 -20.79 -5.32
N THR A 36 -2.72 -20.27 -6.33
CA THR A 36 -3.26 -19.31 -7.30
C THR A 36 -4.45 -19.87 -8.08
N VAL A 37 -4.41 -21.15 -8.50
CA VAL A 37 -5.56 -21.83 -9.11
C VAL A 37 -6.75 -21.86 -8.15
N LYS A 38 -6.53 -22.29 -6.90
CA LYS A 38 -7.60 -22.40 -5.89
C LYS A 38 -8.27 -21.04 -5.64
N ILE A 39 -7.47 -20.00 -5.40
CA ILE A 39 -7.96 -18.65 -5.10
C ILE A 39 -8.67 -18.05 -6.31
N THR A 40 -8.12 -18.17 -7.51
CA THR A 40 -8.78 -17.65 -8.71
C THR A 40 -10.07 -18.40 -9.03
N ASN A 41 -10.18 -19.70 -8.77
CA ASN A 41 -11.45 -20.42 -8.89
C ASN A 41 -12.49 -19.89 -7.90
N GLN A 42 -12.09 -19.63 -6.66
CA GLN A 42 -12.97 -19.05 -5.64
C GLN A 42 -13.45 -17.64 -6.02
N LEU A 43 -12.54 -16.77 -6.49
CA LEU A 43 -12.88 -15.43 -6.97
C LEU A 43 -13.79 -15.48 -8.21
N GLN A 44 -13.63 -16.49 -9.08
CA GLN A 44 -14.52 -16.67 -10.23
C GLN A 44 -15.91 -17.14 -9.79
N ASN A 45 -15.99 -18.13 -8.90
CA ASN A 45 -17.27 -18.67 -8.40
C ASN A 45 -18.09 -17.63 -7.64
N THR A 46 -17.43 -16.62 -7.07
CA THR A 46 -18.06 -15.48 -6.40
C THR A 46 -18.36 -14.30 -7.35
N GLY A 47 -17.99 -14.41 -8.63
CA GLY A 47 -18.29 -13.41 -9.66
C GLY A 47 -17.33 -12.23 -9.74
N TYR A 48 -16.26 -12.19 -8.93
CA TYR A 48 -15.30 -11.06 -8.96
C TYR A 48 -14.45 -11.02 -10.22
N ILE A 49 -14.12 -12.19 -10.77
CA ILE A 49 -13.23 -12.32 -11.93
C ILE A 49 -13.81 -13.27 -12.97
N ARG A 50 -13.31 -13.14 -14.21
CA ARG A 50 -13.48 -14.12 -15.27
C ARG A 50 -12.13 -14.73 -15.63
N LYS A 51 -12.04 -16.06 -15.69
CA LYS A 51 -10.87 -16.78 -16.21
C LYS A 51 -11.12 -17.22 -17.65
N GLY A 52 -10.20 -16.86 -18.53
CA GLY A 52 -10.06 -17.42 -19.88
C GLY A 52 -8.59 -17.63 -20.18
N LYS A 53 -8.12 -17.25 -21.38
CA LYS A 53 -6.67 -17.14 -21.65
C LYS A 53 -5.98 -16.20 -20.65
N ASN A 54 -6.67 -15.14 -20.24
CA ASN A 54 -6.27 -14.23 -19.18
C ASN A 54 -7.35 -14.17 -18.11
N ILE A 55 -6.94 -13.77 -16.92
CA ILE A 55 -7.81 -13.42 -15.80
C ILE A 55 -8.08 -11.91 -15.89
N VAL A 56 -9.36 -11.54 -15.75
CA VAL A 56 -9.83 -10.15 -15.76
C VAL A 56 -10.76 -9.94 -14.58
N VAL A 57 -10.61 -8.83 -13.88
CA VAL A 57 -11.52 -8.40 -12.81
C VAL A 57 -12.79 -7.83 -13.45
N LEU A 58 -13.95 -8.39 -13.09
CA LEU A 58 -15.26 -7.94 -13.56
C LEU A 58 -15.85 -6.86 -12.64
N GLU A 59 -15.67 -7.04 -11.34
CA GLU A 59 -16.30 -6.20 -10.30
C GLU A 59 -15.20 -5.53 -9.46
N PHE A 60 -14.50 -4.56 -10.07
CA PHE A 60 -13.32 -3.91 -9.47
C PHE A 60 -13.62 -3.35 -8.07
N PHE A 61 -14.63 -2.49 -7.95
CA PHE A 61 -14.98 -1.85 -6.68
C PHE A 61 -15.46 -2.85 -5.63
N LYS A 62 -16.22 -3.89 -6.03
CA LYS A 62 -16.66 -4.91 -5.07
C LYS A 62 -15.48 -5.73 -4.55
N LEU A 63 -14.52 -6.08 -5.42
CA LEU A 63 -13.32 -6.81 -5.02
C LEU A 63 -12.42 -5.96 -4.11
N LEU A 64 -12.24 -4.68 -4.46
CA LEU A 64 -11.50 -3.71 -3.67
C LEU A 64 -12.12 -3.53 -2.27
N ASN A 65 -13.43 -3.34 -2.20
CA ASN A 65 -14.14 -3.23 -0.92
C ASN A 65 -14.05 -4.51 -0.09
N ALA A 66 -14.24 -5.68 -0.71
CA ALA A 66 -14.10 -6.96 -0.02
C ALA A 66 -12.71 -7.11 0.63
N TRP A 67 -11.67 -6.63 -0.06
CA TRP A 67 -10.31 -6.59 0.49
C TRP A 67 -10.16 -5.54 1.60
N ALA A 68 -10.69 -4.32 1.41
CA ALA A 68 -10.62 -3.26 2.42
C ALA A 68 -11.22 -3.69 3.77
N TYR A 69 -12.36 -4.40 3.75
CA TYR A 69 -12.99 -4.94 4.96
C TYR A 69 -12.21 -6.07 5.64
N SER A 70 -11.20 -6.66 4.99
CA SER A 70 -10.43 -7.78 5.53
C SER A 70 -9.09 -7.39 6.14
N VAL A 71 -8.69 -6.13 6.08
CA VAL A 71 -7.37 -5.66 6.54
C VAL A 71 -7.50 -4.60 7.62
N SER A 72 -6.59 -4.67 8.60
CA SER A 72 -6.43 -3.70 9.66
C SER A 72 -5.02 -3.11 9.62
N ILE A 73 -4.88 -1.83 9.26
CA ILE A 73 -3.57 -1.14 9.29
C ILE A 73 -3.00 -1.04 10.71
N LYS A 74 -3.84 -1.24 11.74
CA LYS A 74 -3.43 -1.28 13.15
C LYS A 74 -2.71 -2.57 13.52
N GLU A 75 -2.93 -3.65 12.76
CA GLU A 75 -2.32 -4.97 12.99
C GLU A 75 -0.93 -5.10 12.34
N ILE A 76 -0.50 -4.10 11.56
CA ILE A 76 0.81 -4.10 10.92
C ILE A 76 1.86 -3.63 11.91
N ASP A 77 2.92 -4.45 12.07
CA ASP A 77 4.11 -4.09 12.84
C ASP A 77 4.65 -2.74 12.39
N LYS A 78 5.01 -1.89 13.36
CA LYS A 78 5.49 -0.54 13.06
C LYS A 78 6.47 -0.06 14.11
N THR A 79 7.28 0.91 13.69
CA THR A 79 8.15 1.70 14.57
C THR A 79 7.85 3.19 14.36
N GLU A 80 8.09 3.99 15.38
CA GLU A 80 7.77 5.41 15.40
C GLU A 80 9.04 6.25 15.59
N PHE A 81 9.13 7.33 14.82
CA PHE A 81 10.21 8.31 14.90
C PHE A 81 9.64 9.71 15.06
N THR A 82 10.45 10.58 15.66
CA THR A 82 10.15 12.00 15.87
C THR A 82 11.11 12.85 15.06
N GLY A 83 10.56 13.64 14.15
CA GLY A 83 11.24 14.76 13.49
C GLY A 83 10.64 16.10 13.93
N ALA A 84 11.43 17.17 13.87
CA ALA A 84 10.99 18.51 14.28
C ALA A 84 9.99 19.15 13.30
N GLU A 85 10.03 18.74 12.04
CA GLU A 85 9.23 19.33 10.98
C GLU A 85 7.77 18.83 10.95
N ARG A 86 6.89 19.59 10.30
CA ARG A 86 5.50 19.15 10.05
C ARG A 86 5.47 18.03 9.01
N PRO A 87 4.45 17.15 9.02
CA PRO A 87 4.37 16.00 8.11
C PRO A 87 4.57 16.32 6.62
N GLN A 88 4.07 17.43 6.09
CA GLN A 88 4.27 17.79 4.68
C GLN A 88 5.76 18.00 4.32
N TYR A 89 6.53 18.58 5.24
CA TYR A 89 7.98 18.76 5.06
C TYR A 89 8.73 17.45 5.29
N LEU A 90 8.28 16.62 6.24
CA LEU A 90 8.83 15.31 6.49
C LEU A 90 8.68 14.38 5.28
N ILE A 91 7.55 14.41 4.57
CA ILE A 91 7.35 13.66 3.32
C ILE A 91 8.46 13.97 2.30
N LYS A 92 8.77 15.26 2.09
CA LYS A 92 9.84 15.69 1.17
C LYS A 92 11.23 15.30 1.68
N LYS A 93 11.50 15.53 2.97
CA LYS A 93 12.78 15.20 3.61
C LYS A 93 13.08 13.70 3.56
N ILE A 94 12.10 12.87 3.95
CA ILE A 94 12.20 11.40 3.92
C ILE A 94 12.42 10.90 2.50
N SER A 95 11.73 11.46 1.51
CA SER A 95 11.94 11.09 0.11
C SER A 95 13.37 11.35 -0.35
N ASN A 96 13.93 12.51 0.00
CA ASN A 96 15.30 12.84 -0.35
C ASN A 96 16.30 11.90 0.33
N ILE A 97 16.12 11.62 1.62
CA ILE A 97 16.96 10.66 2.38
C ILE A 97 16.89 9.28 1.72
N ALA A 98 15.69 8.79 1.42
CA ALA A 98 15.48 7.47 0.84
C ALA A 98 16.11 7.35 -0.55
N ASN A 99 15.92 8.35 -1.41
CA ASN A 99 16.46 8.35 -2.77
C ASN A 99 18.00 8.40 -2.78
N GLN A 100 18.61 9.21 -1.91
CA GLN A 100 20.07 9.31 -1.80
C GLN A 100 20.70 7.99 -1.30
N ASN A 101 19.98 7.25 -0.46
CA ASN A 101 20.48 6.03 0.17
C ASN A 101 19.89 4.74 -0.44
N LYS A 102 19.13 4.85 -1.54
CA LYS A 102 18.46 3.73 -2.23
C LYS A 102 17.59 2.87 -1.30
N LEU A 103 16.91 3.52 -0.35
CA LEU A 103 15.98 2.85 0.56
C LEU A 103 14.64 2.64 -0.14
N GLU A 104 14.08 1.44 -0.04
CA GLU A 104 12.77 1.18 -0.60
C GLU A 104 11.67 1.58 0.38
N TYR A 105 10.69 2.31 -0.15
CA TYR A 105 9.49 2.69 0.57
C TYR A 105 8.33 2.94 -0.38
N GLY A 106 7.16 3.13 0.23
CA GLY A 106 6.01 3.80 -0.36
C GLY A 106 5.23 4.50 0.76
N PHE A 107 5.00 5.80 0.63
CA PHE A 107 4.04 6.49 1.49
C PHE A 107 2.66 5.85 1.37
N THR A 108 1.91 5.89 2.46
CA THR A 108 0.51 5.44 2.54
C THR A 108 -0.32 6.45 3.35
N LEU A 109 -1.61 6.15 3.55
CA LEU A 109 -2.56 6.97 4.30
C LEU A 109 -2.54 8.43 3.82
N PHE A 110 -2.75 9.38 4.74
CA PHE A 110 -2.75 10.81 4.43
C PHE A 110 -1.44 11.31 3.85
N SER A 111 -0.31 10.63 4.06
CA SER A 111 0.97 11.02 3.45
C SER A 111 1.01 10.75 1.95
N ALA A 112 0.38 9.66 1.50
CA ALA A 112 0.23 9.40 0.07
C ALA A 112 -0.92 10.21 -0.54
N SER A 113 -2.05 10.36 0.17
CA SER A 113 -3.15 11.22 -0.29
C SER A 113 -2.69 12.67 -0.49
N GLU A 114 -1.85 13.22 0.39
CA GLU A 114 -1.24 14.55 0.21
C GLU A 114 -0.45 14.70 -1.10
N LEU A 115 0.06 13.60 -1.66
CA LEU A 115 0.83 13.62 -2.91
C LEU A 115 -0.06 13.46 -4.16
N CYS A 116 -1.11 12.63 -4.11
CA CYS A 116 -1.89 12.27 -5.29
C CYS A 116 -3.30 12.84 -5.34
N CYS A 117 -3.94 13.04 -4.20
CA CYS A 117 -5.33 13.48 -4.08
C CYS A 117 -5.55 14.16 -2.72
N PRO A 118 -5.03 15.38 -2.52
CA PRO A 118 -5.07 16.05 -1.22
C PRO A 118 -6.51 16.27 -0.76
N TYR A 119 -6.86 15.71 0.39
CA TYR A 119 -8.20 15.83 0.98
C TYR A 119 -8.13 16.18 2.46
N VAL A 120 -7.29 15.47 3.22
CA VAL A 120 -7.03 15.71 4.64
C VAL A 120 -5.54 15.89 4.85
N ALA A 121 -5.17 17.03 5.45
CA ALA A 121 -3.77 17.30 5.77
C ALA A 121 -3.21 16.23 6.73
N PRO A 122 -2.03 15.66 6.45
CA PRO A 122 -1.46 14.60 7.28
C PRO A 122 -1.10 15.09 8.67
N GLY A 123 -1.61 14.39 9.70
CA GLY A 123 -1.19 14.59 11.10
C GLY A 123 0.11 13.87 11.47
N LYS A 124 0.44 12.80 10.74
CA LYS A 124 1.70 12.06 10.82
C LYS A 124 2.16 11.66 9.41
N THR A 125 3.42 11.30 9.29
CA THR A 125 4.02 10.77 8.06
C THR A 125 4.00 9.24 8.10
N HIS A 126 3.29 8.61 7.17
CA HIS A 126 3.06 7.16 7.13
C HIS A 126 3.69 6.55 5.88
N LEU A 127 4.55 5.54 6.06
CA LEU A 127 5.17 4.81 4.95
C LEU A 127 5.40 3.34 5.28
N TYR A 128 5.27 2.50 4.26
CA TYR A 128 5.79 1.14 4.31
C TYR A 128 7.27 1.13 3.97
N ILE A 129 8.00 0.28 4.70
CA ILE A 129 9.39 -0.08 4.40
C ILE A 129 9.53 -1.60 4.43
N ARG A 130 10.56 -2.10 3.77
CA ARG A 130 10.91 -3.52 3.89
C ARG A 130 11.49 -3.80 5.27
N LYS A 131 11.04 -4.87 5.91
CA LYS A 131 11.51 -5.27 7.25
C LYS A 131 13.03 -5.46 7.32
N ASN A 132 13.65 -5.97 6.26
CA ASN A 132 15.10 -6.16 6.19
C ASN A 132 15.91 -4.87 5.99
N GLN A 133 15.26 -3.70 5.81
CA GLN A 133 15.92 -2.41 5.67
C GLN A 133 15.81 -1.54 6.94
N ILE A 134 15.22 -2.05 8.03
CA ILE A 134 14.95 -1.25 9.24
C ILE A 134 16.22 -0.58 9.81
N GLU A 135 17.32 -1.31 9.93
CA GLU A 135 18.59 -0.76 10.45
C GLU A 135 19.14 0.36 9.55
N ALA A 136 18.99 0.21 8.22
CA ALA A 136 19.41 1.24 7.27
C ALA A 136 18.53 2.49 7.37
N TRP A 137 17.22 2.31 7.57
CA TRP A 137 16.28 3.40 7.84
C TRP A 137 16.63 4.13 9.13
N GLU A 138 16.82 3.42 10.23
CA GLU A 138 17.20 3.98 11.54
C GLU A 138 18.46 4.82 11.45
N LYS A 139 19.51 4.29 10.81
CA LYS A 139 20.78 4.99 10.61
C LYS A 139 20.61 6.26 9.79
N CYS A 140 19.89 6.18 8.66
CA CYS A 140 19.70 7.32 7.76
C CYS A 140 18.82 8.41 8.39
N LEU A 141 17.75 8.04 9.09
CA LEU A 141 16.87 8.98 9.78
C LEU A 141 17.62 9.66 10.94
N SER A 142 18.35 8.91 11.77
CA SER A 142 19.10 9.46 12.91
C SER A 142 20.18 10.44 12.43
N GLY A 143 20.87 10.13 11.33
CA GLY A 143 21.83 11.04 10.70
C GLY A 143 21.22 12.35 10.16
N ASN A 144 19.89 12.43 10.10
CA ASN A 144 19.12 13.60 9.65
C ASN A 144 18.26 14.22 10.77
N ASN A 145 18.63 14.01 12.04
CA ASN A 145 17.93 14.49 13.23
C ASN A 145 16.48 13.98 13.35
N ILE A 146 16.23 12.76 12.90
CA ILE A 146 14.97 12.04 13.09
C ILE A 146 15.26 10.81 13.93
N PHE A 147 14.77 10.78 15.16
CA PHE A 147 15.15 9.77 16.15
C PHE A 147 13.96 8.89 16.54
N PRO A 148 14.19 7.63 16.99
CA PRO A 148 13.14 6.81 17.56
C PRO A 148 12.43 7.57 18.69
N GLY A 149 11.10 7.48 18.74
CA GLY A 149 10.33 8.22 19.73
C GLY A 149 8.96 7.61 19.98
N GLU A 150 8.59 7.49 21.25
CA GLU A 150 7.23 7.12 21.62
C GLU A 150 6.25 8.19 21.14
N LYS A 151 5.19 7.78 20.43
CA LYS A 151 4.18 8.67 19.81
C LYS A 151 4.76 9.59 18.73
N GLY A 152 5.76 9.13 17.99
CA GLY A 152 6.39 9.86 16.91
C GLY A 152 5.44 10.34 15.81
N ASN A 153 5.87 11.37 15.07
CA ASN A 153 5.15 11.94 13.93
C ASN A 153 5.51 11.27 12.59
N ILE A 154 6.36 10.24 12.61
CA ILE A 154 6.72 9.40 11.48
C ILE A 154 6.47 7.95 11.89
N ILE A 155 5.71 7.23 11.07
CA ILE A 155 5.32 5.84 11.30
C ILE A 155 5.87 5.00 10.15
N LEU A 156 6.83 4.13 10.46
CA LEU A 156 7.35 3.16 9.50
C LEU A 156 6.64 1.83 9.74
N TYR A 157 5.82 1.41 8.79
CA TYR A 157 5.19 0.09 8.81
C TYR A 157 6.16 -0.93 8.22
N LEU A 158 6.42 -2.00 8.97
CA LEU A 158 7.29 -3.10 8.58
C LEU A 158 6.46 -4.11 7.80
N ALA A 159 6.59 -4.07 6.47
CA ALA A 159 5.76 -4.89 5.61
C ALA A 159 6.58 -5.78 4.68
N ASP A 160 5.93 -6.86 4.23
CA ASP A 160 6.43 -7.71 3.16
C ASP A 160 6.44 -6.95 1.82
N ASP A 161 7.25 -7.44 0.89
CA ASP A 161 7.44 -6.87 -0.44
C ASP A 161 6.13 -6.58 -1.20
N SER A 162 5.11 -7.40 -0.97
CA SER A 162 3.81 -7.24 -1.61
C SER A 162 3.18 -5.86 -1.34
N PHE A 163 3.41 -5.21 -0.20
CA PHE A 163 2.83 -3.89 0.09
C PHE A 163 3.36 -2.78 -0.82
N LEU A 164 4.57 -2.96 -1.36
CA LEU A 164 5.22 -2.05 -2.31
C LEU A 164 4.96 -2.43 -3.78
N TYR A 165 4.17 -3.47 -4.04
CA TYR A 165 3.81 -3.89 -5.39
C TYR A 165 3.09 -2.76 -6.13
N ASN A 166 3.56 -2.50 -7.36
CA ASN A 166 3.07 -1.45 -8.25
C ASN A 166 3.01 -0.06 -7.58
N LYS A 167 3.96 0.25 -6.69
CA LYS A 167 4.09 1.59 -6.10
C LYS A 167 4.19 2.67 -7.20
N GLN A 168 3.56 3.80 -6.95
CA GLN A 168 3.53 4.93 -7.88
C GLN A 168 4.61 5.94 -7.52
N LYS A 169 5.15 6.60 -8.54
CA LYS A 169 6.08 7.72 -8.37
C LYS A 169 5.38 9.02 -8.72
N ILE A 170 5.36 9.96 -7.79
CA ILE A 170 4.87 11.33 -8.00
C ILE A 170 6.01 12.26 -7.60
N ASP A 171 6.47 13.07 -8.56
CA ASP A 171 7.68 13.88 -8.46
C ASP A 171 8.89 13.05 -7.98
N ASN A 172 9.42 13.36 -6.79
CA ASN A 172 10.55 12.66 -6.18
C ASN A 172 10.12 11.65 -5.10
N SER A 173 8.82 11.40 -4.94
CA SER A 173 8.26 10.59 -3.87
C SER A 173 7.66 9.30 -4.41
N TYR A 174 7.78 8.21 -3.64
CA TYR A 174 7.04 6.98 -3.90
C TYR A 174 5.87 6.84 -2.93
N LEU A 175 4.72 6.43 -3.45
CA LEU A 175 3.55 6.03 -2.67
C LEU A 175 3.12 4.62 -3.05
N THR A 176 2.36 3.96 -2.20
CA THR A 176 1.77 2.65 -2.50
C THR A 176 0.89 2.70 -3.77
N SER A 177 0.60 1.54 -4.35
CA SER A 177 -0.38 1.48 -5.44
C SER A 177 -1.73 2.03 -4.98
N TYR A 178 -2.51 2.63 -5.88
CA TYR A 178 -3.80 3.19 -5.49
C TYR A 178 -4.74 2.16 -4.83
N PRO A 179 -4.81 0.88 -5.25
CA PRO A 179 -5.63 -0.11 -4.54
C PRO A 179 -5.15 -0.33 -3.10
N GLN A 180 -3.82 -0.33 -2.87
CA GLN A 180 -3.26 -0.41 -1.52
C GLN A 180 -3.60 0.85 -0.71
N LEU A 181 -3.44 2.04 -1.29
CA LEU A 181 -3.75 3.29 -0.62
C LEU A 181 -5.23 3.35 -0.19
N TYR A 182 -6.14 2.88 -1.05
CA TYR A 182 -7.56 2.80 -0.72
C TYR A 182 -7.81 1.92 0.51
N ILE A 183 -7.29 0.69 0.53
CA ILE A 183 -7.53 -0.21 1.66
C ILE A 183 -6.91 0.33 2.96
N ASP A 184 -5.78 1.02 2.88
CA ASP A 184 -5.10 1.60 4.05
C ASP A 184 -5.93 2.74 4.63
N LEU A 185 -6.40 3.65 3.78
CA LEU A 185 -7.26 4.78 4.16
C LEU A 185 -8.59 4.27 4.74
N PHE A 186 -9.23 3.32 4.07
CA PHE A 186 -10.48 2.71 4.53
C PHE A 186 -10.29 2.05 5.91
N SER A 187 -9.23 1.25 6.06
CA SER A 187 -8.90 0.55 7.30
C SER A 187 -8.55 1.49 8.47
N TYR A 188 -8.06 2.69 8.17
CA TYR A 188 -7.77 3.71 9.18
C TYR A 188 -9.04 4.25 9.85
N GLY A 189 -10.15 4.32 9.10
CA GLY A 189 -11.45 4.77 9.57
C GLY A 189 -11.58 6.29 9.72
N GLY A 190 -12.80 6.75 10.00
CA GLY A 190 -13.11 8.17 10.18
C GLY A 190 -12.77 8.97 8.92
N ARG A 191 -11.96 10.04 9.05
CA ARG A 191 -11.50 10.83 7.89
C ARG A 191 -10.70 10.02 6.86
N GLY A 192 -10.23 8.82 7.21
CA GLY A 192 -9.61 7.90 6.29
C GLY A 192 -10.61 7.35 5.26
N GLU A 193 -11.82 7.00 5.68
CA GLU A 193 -12.87 6.51 4.77
C GLU A 193 -13.25 7.59 3.75
N ASP A 194 -13.48 8.82 4.20
CA ASP A 194 -13.76 9.97 3.31
C ASP A 194 -12.63 10.17 2.26
N ALA A 195 -11.37 10.07 2.70
CA ALA A 195 -10.22 10.19 1.80
C ALA A 195 -10.11 9.00 0.83
N ALA A 196 -10.51 7.79 1.24
CA ALA A 196 -10.58 6.62 0.39
C ALA A 196 -11.65 6.79 -0.70
N GLU A 197 -12.83 7.32 -0.35
CA GLU A 197 -13.88 7.64 -1.32
C GLU A 197 -13.43 8.70 -2.32
N HIS A 198 -12.79 9.78 -1.86
CA HIS A 198 -12.23 10.81 -2.74
C HIS A 198 -11.16 10.24 -3.68
N LEU A 199 -10.31 9.32 -3.20
CA LEU A 199 -9.33 8.63 -4.05
C LEU A 199 -10.00 7.88 -5.20
N LEU A 200 -11.18 7.27 -5.00
CA LEU A 200 -11.92 6.58 -6.08
C LEU A 200 -12.37 7.52 -7.19
N GLU A 201 -12.56 8.81 -6.92
CA GLU A 201 -12.84 9.81 -7.97
C GLU A 201 -11.62 10.03 -8.87
N VAL A 202 -10.42 9.97 -8.29
CA VAL A 202 -9.16 10.06 -9.04
C VAL A 202 -8.93 8.80 -9.89
N PHE A 203 -9.22 7.61 -9.34
CA PHE A 203 -9.13 6.34 -10.08
C PHE A 203 -9.94 6.31 -11.38
N LYS A 204 -11.09 6.99 -11.42
CA LYS A 204 -11.97 6.99 -12.61
C LYS A 204 -11.37 7.81 -13.76
N ASN A 205 -10.38 8.64 -13.49
CA ASN A 205 -9.77 9.56 -14.46
C ASN A 205 -8.37 9.10 -14.94
N VAL A 206 -7.91 7.92 -14.52
CA VAL A 206 -6.60 7.31 -14.88
C VAL A 206 -6.80 5.98 -15.58
#